data_AF-R9ARP0-F1
#
_entry.id   AF-R9ARP0-F1
#
_cell.length_a   1.000
_cell.length_b   1.000
_cell.length_c   1.000
_cell.angle_alpha   90.00
_cell.angle_beta   90.00
_cell.angle_gamma   90.00
#
_symmetry.space_group_name_H-M   'P 1'
#
loop_
_entity.id
_entity.type
_entity.pdbx_description
1 polymer ?
#
loop_
_entity_poly.entity_id
_entity_poly.type
_entity_poly.pdbx_seq_one_letter_code
_entity_poly.pdbx_strand_id
1 'polypeptide(L)'
;MSAASLKKKLTGSLQKLNLDARIQLMSGQLNRLTGYERIEKLKAVVIDAEQAIKHSRGMLVDSKQEYGKYTEMRRSSQKQVNDLLSNKSSWGDVELNRFTQLVKSDHSIEKLEKEYSGKVEEYERLVDRGFEKLLKSILERYHEEQIWSDKIRSVSSNYTLMALSVNVLVFLTAIVFVEPWKRSKMLKELEINLDQDQIRLLGEIDSMRDDIRSLKPIPAMSSSLVPPPPSPPTTVDSAIITNNPFASLSLGIVIGISSFYCLC
;
A
#
# COMPACT_ATOMS: atom_id res chain seq x y z
N MET A 1 2.89 31.26 -40.79
CA MET A 1 3.14 30.31 -39.69
C MET A 1 4.04 29.20 -40.21
N SER A 2 5.26 29.07 -39.67
CA SER A 2 6.31 28.19 -40.24
C SER A 2 6.04 26.71 -39.96
N ALA A 3 6.29 25.83 -40.94
CA ALA A 3 6.19 24.37 -40.83
C ALA A 3 6.94 23.79 -39.62
N ALA A 4 8.03 24.45 -39.18
CA ALA A 4 8.79 24.05 -38.00
C ALA A 4 7.99 24.20 -36.69
N SER A 5 7.15 25.23 -36.55
CA SER A 5 6.31 25.46 -35.38
C SER A 5 5.15 24.45 -35.27
N LEU A 6 4.61 24.03 -36.43
CA LEU A 6 3.59 22.99 -36.52
C LEU A 6 4.15 21.62 -36.14
N LYS A 7 5.34 21.27 -36.65
CA LYS A 7 6.03 20.03 -36.30
C LYS A 7 6.34 19.96 -34.80
N LYS A 8 6.85 21.04 -34.20
CA LYS A 8 7.14 21.11 -32.75
C LYS A 8 5.88 20.99 -31.88
N LYS A 9 4.76 21.59 -32.30
CA LYS A 9 3.46 21.41 -31.64
C LYS A 9 2.94 19.98 -31.76
N LEU A 10 3.04 19.39 -32.95
CA LEU A 10 2.61 18.00 -33.19
C LEU A 10 3.42 17.02 -32.35
N THR A 11 4.75 17.14 -32.32
CA THR A 11 5.61 16.26 -31.53
C THR A 11 5.38 16.43 -30.04
N GLY A 12 5.16 17.66 -29.56
CA GLY A 12 4.81 17.91 -28.16
C GLY A 12 3.45 17.32 -27.78
N SER A 13 2.47 17.38 -28.68
CA SER A 13 1.14 16.78 -28.45
C SER A 13 1.19 15.24 -28.47
N LEU A 14 1.98 14.65 -29.39
CA LEU A 14 2.20 13.21 -29.47
C LEU A 14 2.95 12.67 -28.24
N GLN A 15 3.94 13.41 -27.73
CA GLN A 15 4.65 13.06 -26.49
C GLN A 15 3.73 13.11 -25.27
N LYS A 16 2.83 14.10 -25.18
CA LYS A 16 1.82 14.17 -24.11
C LYS A 16 0.84 13.01 -24.17
N LEU A 17 0.30 12.69 -25.36
CA LEU A 17 -0.61 11.56 -25.55
C LEU A 17 0.05 10.22 -25.19
N ASN A 18 1.33 10.05 -25.50
CA ASN A 18 2.08 8.85 -25.12
C ASN A 18 2.31 8.76 -23.60
N LEU A 19 2.60 9.90 -22.95
CA LEU A 19 2.79 9.98 -21.51
C LEU A 19 1.50 9.69 -20.76
N ASP A 20 0.37 10.27 -21.19
CA ASP A 20 -0.94 10.03 -20.57
C ASP A 20 -1.36 8.56 -20.71
N ALA A 21 -1.16 7.96 -21.88
CA ALA A 21 -1.43 6.53 -22.08
C ALA A 21 -0.54 5.64 -21.18
N ARG A 22 0.73 6.00 -21.00
CA ARG A 22 1.65 5.30 -20.09
C ARG A 22 1.26 5.49 -18.63
N ILE A 23 0.85 6.69 -18.22
CA ILE A 23 0.37 6.97 -16.87
C ILE A 23 -0.90 6.18 -16.59
N GLN A 24 -1.84 6.10 -17.55
CA GLN A 24 -3.06 5.30 -17.40
C GLN A 24 -2.75 3.79 -17.29
N LEU A 25 -1.86 3.27 -18.14
CA LEU A 25 -1.42 1.88 -18.06
C LEU A 25 -0.74 1.58 -16.72
N MET A 26 0.16 2.46 -16.28
CA MET A 26 0.86 2.36 -14.99
C MET A 26 -0.11 2.49 -13.82
N SER A 27 -1.13 3.35 -13.90
CA SER A 27 -2.18 3.50 -12.90
C SER A 27 -3.05 2.25 -12.81
N GLY A 28 -3.40 1.63 -13.93
CA GLY A 28 -4.12 0.35 -13.95
C GLY A 28 -3.29 -0.79 -13.39
N GLN A 29 -2.00 -0.84 -13.73
CA GLN A 29 -1.05 -1.80 -13.17
C GLN A 29 -0.81 -1.55 -11.67
N LEU A 30 -0.77 -0.30 -11.22
CA LEU A 30 -0.71 0.10 -9.81
C LEU A 30 -1.96 -0.32 -9.06
N ASN A 31 -3.15 -0.18 -9.63
CA ASN A 31 -4.40 -0.66 -9.03
C ASN A 31 -4.40 -2.19 -8.84
N ARG A 32 -3.81 -2.89 -9.81
CA ARG A 32 -3.64 -4.35 -9.77
C ARG A 32 -2.53 -4.78 -8.80
N LEU A 33 -1.48 -3.98 -8.67
CA LEU A 33 -0.34 -4.21 -7.75
C LEU A 33 -0.68 -3.85 -6.30
N THR A 34 -1.51 -2.83 -6.09
CA THR A 34 -2.04 -2.44 -4.77
C THR A 34 -3.11 -3.40 -4.25
N GLY A 35 -3.62 -4.30 -5.10
CA GLY A 35 -4.52 -5.39 -4.69
C GLY A 35 -6.01 -5.05 -4.69
N TYR A 36 -6.39 -3.79 -4.97
CA TYR A 36 -7.81 -3.39 -5.00
C TYR A 36 -8.64 -4.15 -6.02
N GLU A 37 -8.08 -4.46 -7.20
CA GLU A 37 -8.78 -5.26 -8.22
C GLU A 37 -9.15 -6.66 -7.70
N ARG A 38 -8.34 -7.24 -6.81
CA ARG A 38 -8.60 -8.54 -6.21
C ARG A 38 -9.72 -8.47 -5.19
N ILE A 39 -9.74 -7.44 -4.34
CA ILE A 39 -10.84 -7.18 -3.40
C ILE A 39 -12.16 -7.03 -4.15
N GLU A 40 -12.16 -6.29 -5.26
CA GLU A 40 -13.38 -6.09 -6.06
C GLU A 40 -13.89 -7.39 -6.72
N LYS A 41 -12.97 -8.22 -7.24
CA LYS A 41 -13.31 -9.56 -7.74
C LYS A 41 -13.89 -10.44 -6.63
N LEU A 42 -13.31 -10.42 -5.43
CA LEU A 42 -13.80 -11.22 -4.30
C LEU A 42 -15.19 -10.77 -3.85
N LYS A 43 -15.48 -9.46 -3.83
CA LYS A 43 -16.84 -8.96 -3.59
C LYS A 43 -17.83 -9.50 -4.62
N ALA A 44 -17.49 -9.45 -5.90
CA ALA A 44 -18.36 -9.97 -6.96
C ALA A 44 -18.61 -11.48 -6.80
N VAL A 45 -17.59 -12.25 -6.40
CA VAL A 45 -17.72 -13.69 -6.13
C VAL A 45 -18.64 -13.97 -4.93
N VAL A 46 -18.56 -13.17 -3.86
CA VAL A 46 -19.45 -13.30 -2.70
C VAL A 46 -20.89 -13.04 -3.10
N ILE A 47 -21.17 -11.96 -3.85
CA ILE A 47 -22.52 -11.61 -4.33
C ILE A 47 -23.08 -12.73 -5.22
N ASP A 48 -22.27 -13.28 -6.13
CA ASP A 48 -22.66 -14.41 -6.99
C ASP A 48 -22.99 -15.65 -6.16
N ALA A 49 -22.15 -15.97 -5.16
CA ALA A 49 -22.39 -17.11 -4.27
C ALA A 49 -23.66 -16.94 -3.41
N GLU A 50 -23.93 -15.74 -2.90
CA GLU A 50 -25.17 -15.41 -2.17
C GLU A 50 -26.41 -15.58 -3.07
N GLN A 51 -26.34 -15.08 -4.30
CA GLN A 51 -27.43 -15.22 -5.27
C GLN A 51 -27.67 -16.69 -5.64
N ALA A 52 -26.61 -17.47 -5.82
CA ALA A 52 -26.70 -18.90 -6.10
C ALA A 52 -27.35 -19.69 -4.94
N ILE A 53 -27.00 -19.38 -3.69
CA ILE A 53 -27.65 -19.99 -2.51
C ILE A 53 -29.12 -19.59 -2.43
N LYS A 54 -29.44 -18.31 -2.67
CA LYS A 54 -30.83 -17.84 -2.65
C LYS A 54 -31.67 -18.58 -3.70
N HIS A 55 -31.14 -18.76 -4.90
CA HIS A 55 -31.81 -19.49 -5.97
C HIS A 55 -32.00 -20.98 -5.62
N SER A 56 -30.94 -21.67 -5.19
CA SER A 56 -31.03 -23.09 -4.80
C SER A 56 -31.95 -23.34 -3.60
N ARG A 57 -31.99 -22.42 -2.62
CA ARG A 57 -32.97 -22.46 -1.52
C ARG A 57 -34.41 -22.32 -2.03
N GLY A 58 -34.65 -21.45 -3.00
CA GLY A 58 -35.96 -21.34 -3.65
C GLY A 58 -36.39 -22.68 -4.28
N MET A 59 -35.52 -23.28 -5.09
CA MET A 59 -35.77 -24.57 -5.73
C MET A 59 -36.01 -25.69 -4.70
N LEU A 60 -35.28 -25.69 -3.58
CA LEU A 60 -35.47 -26.64 -2.49
C LEU A 60 -36.84 -26.51 -1.83
N VAL A 61 -37.28 -25.27 -1.56
CA VAL A 61 -38.60 -25.01 -0.95
C VAL A 61 -39.71 -25.47 -1.90
N ASP A 62 -39.62 -25.12 -3.18
CA ASP A 62 -40.60 -25.53 -4.19
C ASP A 62 -40.66 -27.06 -4.32
N SER A 63 -39.50 -27.72 -4.36
CA SER A 63 -39.43 -29.19 -4.43
C SER A 63 -39.97 -29.86 -3.16
N LYS A 64 -39.73 -29.29 -1.97
CA LYS A 64 -40.29 -29.79 -0.71
C LYS A 64 -41.81 -29.64 -0.66
N GLN A 65 -42.34 -28.55 -1.20
CA GLN A 65 -43.77 -28.34 -1.30
C GLN A 65 -44.42 -29.37 -2.22
N GLU A 66 -43.86 -29.59 -3.41
CA GLU A 66 -44.36 -30.62 -4.35
C GLU A 66 -44.25 -32.03 -3.76
N TYR A 67 -43.11 -32.37 -3.16
CA TYR A 67 -42.94 -33.65 -2.47
C TYR A 67 -44.02 -33.85 -1.39
N GLY A 68 -44.27 -32.85 -0.55
CA GLY A 68 -45.32 -32.89 0.46
C GLY A 68 -46.72 -33.13 -0.12
N LYS A 69 -47.04 -32.54 -1.28
CA LYS A 69 -48.30 -32.80 -1.99
C LYS A 69 -48.43 -34.26 -2.41
N TYR A 70 -47.37 -34.84 -3.01
CA TYR A 70 -47.40 -36.24 -3.46
C TYR A 70 -47.43 -37.23 -2.31
N THR A 71 -46.71 -36.97 -1.21
CA THR A 71 -46.80 -37.79 0.01
C THR A 71 -48.20 -37.75 0.62
N GLU A 72 -48.87 -36.59 0.65
CA GLU A 72 -50.25 -36.50 1.13
C GLU A 72 -51.23 -37.22 0.19
N MET A 73 -51.06 -37.08 -1.12
CA MET A 73 -51.84 -37.85 -2.10
C MET A 73 -51.63 -39.37 -1.95
N ARG A 74 -50.39 -39.82 -1.69
CA ARG A 74 -50.08 -41.23 -1.42
C ARG A 74 -50.77 -41.73 -0.16
N ARG A 75 -50.70 -40.97 0.93
CA ARG A 75 -51.40 -41.29 2.20
C ARG A 75 -52.91 -41.33 2.03
N SER A 76 -53.49 -40.36 1.33
CA SER A 76 -54.92 -40.30 1.03
C SER A 76 -55.36 -41.47 0.15
N SER A 77 -54.58 -41.82 -0.88
CA SER A 77 -54.82 -42.99 -1.73
C SER A 77 -54.83 -44.28 -0.90
N GLN A 78 -53.81 -44.49 -0.05
CA GLN A 78 -53.72 -45.67 0.83
C GLN A 78 -54.89 -45.76 1.80
N LYS A 79 -55.30 -44.64 2.39
CA LYS A 79 -56.48 -44.59 3.26
C LYS A 79 -57.75 -44.97 2.51
N GLN A 80 -57.98 -44.39 1.33
CA GLN A 80 -59.13 -44.71 0.50
C GLN A 80 -59.14 -46.17 0.05
N VAL A 81 -57.98 -46.74 -0.29
CA VAL A 81 -57.84 -48.17 -0.59
C VAL A 81 -58.23 -49.03 0.62
N ASN A 82 -57.75 -48.68 1.82
CA ASN A 82 -58.09 -49.39 3.05
C ASN A 82 -59.59 -49.30 3.37
N ASP A 83 -60.17 -48.09 3.28
CA ASP A 83 -61.59 -47.86 3.51
C ASP A 83 -62.46 -48.68 2.53
N LEU A 84 -62.06 -48.78 1.26
CA LEU A 84 -62.74 -49.62 0.26
C LEU A 84 -62.58 -51.12 0.56
N LEU A 85 -61.38 -51.56 0.96
CA LEU A 85 -61.10 -52.97 1.30
C LEU A 85 -61.87 -53.43 2.54
N SER A 86 -62.06 -52.57 3.54
CA SER A 86 -62.83 -52.89 4.74
C SER A 86 -64.32 -53.13 4.45
N ASN A 87 -64.88 -52.45 3.45
CA ASN A 87 -66.27 -52.57 3.02
C ASN A 87 -66.46 -53.54 1.83
N LYS A 88 -65.56 -54.53 1.67
CA LYS A 88 -65.54 -55.45 0.52
C LYS A 88 -66.81 -56.28 0.33
N SER A 89 -67.54 -56.59 1.40
CA SER A 89 -68.77 -57.39 1.34
C SER A 89 -69.95 -56.64 0.69
N SER A 90 -69.91 -55.31 0.61
CA SER A 90 -70.98 -54.47 0.09
C SER A 90 -70.60 -53.70 -1.18
N TRP A 91 -69.61 -54.17 -1.93
CA TRP A 91 -69.19 -53.52 -3.17
C TRP A 91 -70.29 -53.55 -4.24
N GLY A 92 -70.59 -52.39 -4.82
CA GLY A 92 -71.29 -52.27 -6.09
C GLY A 92 -70.34 -51.99 -7.25
N ASP A 93 -70.91 -51.75 -8.43
CA ASP A 93 -70.15 -51.43 -9.65
C ASP A 93 -69.37 -50.10 -9.54
N VAL A 94 -69.88 -49.16 -8.73
CA VAL A 94 -69.28 -47.84 -8.51
C VAL A 94 -67.99 -47.95 -7.70
N GLU A 95 -68.01 -48.68 -6.58
CA GLU A 95 -66.85 -48.89 -5.72
C GLU A 95 -65.75 -49.68 -6.44
N LEU A 96 -66.12 -50.66 -7.25
CA LEU A 96 -65.18 -51.45 -8.05
C LEU A 96 -64.46 -50.58 -9.09
N ASN A 97 -65.18 -49.68 -9.77
CA ASN A 97 -64.59 -48.74 -10.71
C ASN A 97 -63.64 -47.77 -9.99
N ARG A 98 -64.07 -47.20 -8.85
CA ARG A 98 -63.23 -46.31 -8.04
C ARG A 98 -61.95 -46.99 -7.57
N PHE A 99 -62.04 -48.23 -7.08
CA PHE A 99 -60.87 -49.02 -6.68
C PHE A 99 -59.92 -49.24 -7.87
N THR A 100 -60.45 -49.62 -9.02
CA THR A 100 -59.65 -49.86 -10.24
C THR A 100 -58.95 -48.59 -10.71
N GLN A 101 -59.62 -47.44 -10.67
CA GLN A 101 -59.03 -46.15 -10.99
C GLN A 101 -57.95 -45.76 -9.97
N LEU A 102 -58.22 -45.95 -8.68
CA LEU A 102 -57.30 -45.60 -7.61
C LEU A 102 -56.00 -46.40 -7.72
N VAL A 103 -56.08 -47.72 -7.90
CA VAL A 103 -54.91 -48.60 -8.09
C VAL A 103 -54.11 -48.21 -9.33
N LYS A 104 -54.77 -47.87 -10.45
CA LYS A 104 -54.09 -47.39 -11.66
C LYS A 104 -53.34 -46.07 -11.40
N SER A 105 -53.94 -45.15 -10.67
CA SER A 105 -53.32 -43.86 -10.33
C SER A 105 -52.21 -43.97 -9.27
N ASP A 106 -52.23 -45.00 -8.43
CA ASP A 106 -51.29 -45.18 -7.32
C ASP A 106 -49.83 -45.26 -7.78
N HIS A 107 -49.57 -46.00 -8.86
CA HIS A 107 -48.24 -46.08 -9.46
C HIS A 107 -47.72 -44.75 -9.98
N SER A 108 -48.62 -43.88 -10.48
CA SER A 108 -48.23 -42.55 -10.95
C SER A 108 -47.87 -41.62 -9.78
N ILE A 109 -48.62 -41.69 -8.68
CA ILE A 109 -48.35 -40.92 -7.46
C ILE A 109 -47.03 -41.39 -6.85
N GLU A 110 -46.79 -42.70 -6.75
CA GLU A 110 -45.55 -43.26 -6.21
C GLU A 110 -44.32 -42.89 -7.04
N LYS A 111 -44.45 -42.91 -8.38
CA LYS A 111 -43.38 -42.47 -9.27
C LYS A 111 -43.03 -41.00 -9.06
N LEU A 112 -44.04 -40.14 -8.97
CA LEU A 112 -43.87 -38.70 -8.74
C LEU A 112 -43.30 -38.43 -7.34
N GLU A 113 -43.79 -39.10 -6.31
CA GLU A 113 -43.25 -39.01 -4.95
C GLU A 113 -41.75 -39.34 -4.92
N LYS A 114 -41.34 -40.43 -5.56
CA LYS A 114 -39.93 -40.84 -5.66
C LYS A 114 -39.09 -39.84 -6.46
N GLU A 115 -39.64 -39.31 -7.55
CA GLU A 115 -38.96 -38.29 -8.37
C GLU A 115 -38.70 -37.01 -7.56
N TYR A 116 -39.72 -36.50 -6.86
CA TYR A 116 -39.59 -35.29 -6.06
C TYR A 116 -38.76 -35.52 -4.79
N SER A 117 -38.76 -36.73 -4.22
CA SER A 117 -37.84 -37.11 -3.15
C SER A 117 -36.37 -36.99 -3.61
N GLY A 118 -36.05 -37.52 -4.79
CA GLY A 118 -34.72 -37.39 -5.39
C GLY A 118 -34.34 -35.94 -5.69
N LYS A 119 -35.28 -35.14 -6.19
CA LYS A 119 -35.08 -33.70 -6.42
C LYS A 119 -34.81 -32.93 -5.11
N VAL A 120 -35.53 -33.25 -4.03
CA VAL A 120 -35.26 -32.65 -2.71
C VAL A 120 -33.83 -32.95 -2.26
N GLU A 121 -33.40 -34.21 -2.32
CA GLU A 121 -32.04 -34.60 -1.96
C GLU A 121 -30.97 -33.91 -2.83
N GLU A 122 -31.23 -33.78 -4.14
CA GLU A 122 -30.35 -33.07 -5.06
C GLU A 122 -30.23 -31.57 -4.71
N TYR A 123 -31.36 -30.90 -4.46
CA TYR A 123 -31.38 -29.49 -4.11
C TYR A 123 -30.80 -29.23 -2.72
N GLU A 124 -30.99 -30.13 -1.75
CA GLU A 124 -30.30 -30.05 -0.45
C GLU A 124 -28.79 -30.06 -0.62
N ARG A 125 -28.26 -31.01 -1.41
CA ARG A 125 -26.83 -31.05 -1.74
C ARG A 125 -26.35 -29.80 -2.49
N LEU A 126 -27.18 -29.22 -3.36
CA LEU A 126 -26.84 -27.99 -4.07
C LEU A 126 -26.77 -26.79 -3.11
N VAL A 127 -27.69 -26.69 -2.15
CA VAL A 127 -27.67 -25.65 -1.10
C VAL A 127 -26.43 -25.80 -0.24
N ASP A 128 -26.09 -27.01 0.19
CA ASP A 128 -24.90 -27.28 1.02
C ASP A 128 -23.61 -26.90 0.29
N ARG A 129 -23.45 -27.32 -0.97
CA ARG A 129 -22.31 -26.91 -1.80
C ARG A 129 -22.26 -25.40 -2.01
N GLY A 130 -23.41 -24.77 -2.21
CA GLY A 130 -23.51 -23.32 -2.30
C GLY A 130 -23.00 -22.64 -1.04
N PHE A 131 -23.44 -23.13 0.14
CA PHE A 131 -23.03 -22.61 1.43
C PHE A 131 -21.52 -22.77 1.69
N GLU A 132 -20.95 -23.92 1.35
CA GLU A 132 -19.50 -24.13 1.40
C GLU A 132 -18.74 -23.13 0.52
N LYS A 133 -19.20 -22.92 -0.73
CA LYS A 133 -18.61 -21.93 -1.65
C LYS A 133 -18.69 -20.51 -1.07
N LEU A 134 -19.82 -20.13 -0.49
CA LEU A 134 -19.98 -18.83 0.16
C LEU A 134 -19.00 -18.67 1.32
N LEU A 135 -18.94 -19.64 2.24
CA LEU A 135 -18.01 -19.60 3.37
C LEU A 135 -16.56 -19.45 2.91
N LYS A 136 -16.14 -20.23 1.90
CA LYS A 136 -14.80 -20.12 1.32
C LYS A 136 -14.55 -18.73 0.74
N SER A 137 -15.51 -18.16 0.01
CA SER A 137 -15.37 -16.83 -0.59
C SER A 137 -15.29 -15.71 0.46
N ILE A 138 -16.03 -15.82 1.56
CA ILE A 138 -15.97 -14.88 2.68
C ILE A 138 -14.59 -14.95 3.35
N LEU A 139 -14.08 -16.16 3.58
CA LEU A 139 -12.76 -16.35 4.18
C LEU A 139 -11.64 -15.80 3.28
N GLU A 140 -11.71 -16.07 1.98
CA GLU A 140 -10.75 -15.53 1.01
C GLU A 140 -10.78 -14.00 1.00
N ARG A 141 -11.97 -13.39 1.05
CA ARG A 141 -12.13 -11.93 1.17
C ARG A 141 -11.46 -11.41 2.43
N TYR A 142 -11.70 -12.04 3.57
CA TYR A 142 -11.11 -11.64 4.84
C TYR A 142 -9.58 -11.62 4.79
N HIS A 143 -8.97 -12.70 4.28
CA HIS A 143 -7.52 -12.79 4.15
C HIS A 143 -6.96 -11.75 3.19
N GLU A 144 -7.64 -11.48 2.09
CA GLU A 144 -7.18 -10.46 1.14
C GLU A 144 -7.30 -9.04 1.71
N GLU A 145 -8.39 -8.74 2.40
CA GLU A 145 -8.62 -7.46 3.06
C GLU A 145 -7.60 -7.22 4.20
N GLN A 146 -7.18 -8.29 4.88
CA GLN A 146 -6.11 -8.25 5.87
C GLN A 146 -4.74 -8.01 5.24
N ILE A 147 -4.37 -8.78 4.20
CA ILE A 147 -3.11 -8.60 3.46
C ILE A 147 -3.02 -7.17 2.91
N TRP A 148 -4.13 -6.64 2.40
CA TRP A 148 -4.19 -5.27 1.91
C TRP A 148 -3.95 -4.25 3.02
N SER A 149 -4.59 -4.41 4.18
CA SER A 149 -4.38 -3.54 5.34
C SER A 149 -2.91 -3.54 5.79
N ASP A 150 -2.28 -4.71 5.84
CA ASP A 150 -0.87 -4.86 6.23
C ASP A 150 0.07 -4.27 5.17
N LYS A 151 -0.25 -4.45 3.88
CA LYS A 151 0.52 -3.86 2.79
C LYS A 151 0.47 -2.33 2.84
N ILE A 152 -0.68 -1.70 3.06
CA ILE A 152 -0.77 -0.24 3.18
C ILE A 152 0.03 0.28 4.36
N ARG A 153 -0.05 -0.37 5.53
CA ARG A 153 0.75 0.01 6.70
C ARG A 153 2.25 -0.05 6.40
N SER A 154 2.69 -1.11 5.75
CA SER A 154 4.10 -1.25 5.35
C SER A 154 4.52 -0.17 4.35
N VAL A 155 3.67 0.20 3.39
CA VAL A 155 3.97 1.26 2.41
C VAL A 155 4.19 2.60 3.10
N SER A 156 3.36 2.96 4.09
CA SER A 156 3.51 4.21 4.85
C SER A 156 4.83 4.27 5.64
N SER A 157 5.18 3.17 6.32
CA SER A 157 6.45 3.07 7.05
C SER A 157 7.67 3.21 6.12
N ASN A 158 7.62 2.56 4.96
CA ASN A 158 8.68 2.63 3.96
C ASN A 158 8.76 3.99 3.25
N TYR A 159 7.64 4.70 3.10
CA TYR A 159 7.61 6.03 2.48
C TYR A 159 8.41 7.07 3.27
N THR A 160 8.32 7.02 4.60
CA THR A 160 9.07 7.94 5.47
C THR A 160 10.57 7.75 5.32
N LEU A 161 11.03 6.50 5.28
CA LEU A 161 12.44 6.17 5.07
C LEU A 161 12.91 6.58 3.66
N MET A 162 12.07 6.39 2.64
CA MET A 162 12.35 6.84 1.28
C MET A 162 12.50 8.38 1.22
N ALA A 163 11.59 9.13 1.84
CA ALA A 163 11.65 10.59 1.87
C ALA A 163 12.93 11.10 2.58
N LEU A 164 13.30 10.46 3.69
CA LEU A 164 14.57 10.74 4.38
C LEU A 164 15.77 10.44 3.47
N SER A 165 15.79 9.29 2.81
CA SER A 165 16.87 8.88 1.90
C SER A 165 17.05 9.86 0.74
N VAL A 166 15.96 10.34 0.13
CA VAL A 166 16.01 11.35 -0.92
C VAL A 166 16.61 12.66 -0.41
N ASN A 167 16.22 13.11 0.79
CA ASN A 167 16.80 14.31 1.39
C ASN A 167 18.32 14.15 1.60
N VAL A 168 18.75 13.04 2.18
CA VAL A 168 20.18 12.74 2.37
C VAL A 168 20.92 12.71 1.04
N LEU A 169 20.32 12.12 0.00
CA LEU A 169 20.90 12.07 -1.35
C LEU A 169 21.09 13.47 -1.96
N VAL A 170 20.14 14.38 -1.75
CA VAL A 170 20.25 15.78 -2.20
C VAL A 170 21.42 16.47 -1.49
N PHE A 171 21.55 16.32 -0.18
CA PHE A 171 22.69 16.87 0.57
C PHE A 171 24.02 16.27 0.12
N LEU A 172 24.07 14.95 -0.11
CA LEU A 172 25.28 14.27 -0.54
C LEU A 172 25.70 14.72 -1.95
N THR A 173 24.73 14.89 -2.85
CA THR A 173 24.97 15.47 -4.17
C THR A 173 25.50 16.91 -4.05
N ALA A 174 24.91 17.72 -3.17
CA ALA A 174 25.40 19.07 -2.92
C ALA A 174 26.83 19.06 -2.40
N ILE A 175 27.18 18.19 -1.45
CA ILE A 175 28.55 18.07 -0.91
C ILE A 175 29.52 17.65 -2.02
N VAL A 176 29.21 16.58 -2.75
CA VAL A 176 30.10 16.02 -3.79
C VAL A 176 30.33 16.98 -4.95
N PHE A 177 29.35 17.80 -5.33
CA PHE A 177 29.49 18.70 -6.48
C PHE A 177 29.83 20.15 -6.10
N VAL A 178 29.24 20.69 -5.04
CA VAL A 178 29.39 22.11 -4.66
C VAL A 178 30.68 22.34 -3.88
N GLU A 179 31.07 21.45 -2.96
CA GLU A 179 32.31 21.63 -2.18
C GLU A 179 33.59 21.61 -3.00
N PRO A 180 33.84 20.66 -3.93
CA PRO A 180 35.06 20.71 -4.73
C PRO A 180 35.08 21.91 -5.66
N TRP A 181 33.91 22.36 -6.16
CA TRP A 181 33.84 23.59 -6.96
C TRP A 181 34.20 24.81 -6.12
N LYS A 182 33.68 24.89 -4.89
CA LYS A 182 34.00 25.96 -3.94
C LYS A 182 35.48 25.93 -3.53
N ARG A 183 36.04 24.76 -3.21
CA ARG A 183 37.47 24.59 -2.88
C ARG A 183 38.37 24.95 -4.05
N SER A 184 38.01 24.54 -5.28
CA SER A 184 38.80 24.82 -6.48
C SER A 184 38.81 26.31 -6.83
N LYS A 185 37.75 27.06 -6.54
CA LYS A 185 37.73 28.52 -6.71
C LYS A 185 38.60 29.24 -5.70
N MET A 186 38.49 28.87 -4.41
CA MET A 186 39.27 29.49 -3.34
C MET A 186 40.78 29.23 -3.51
N LEU A 187 41.18 28.03 -3.95
CA LEU A 187 42.59 27.71 -4.22
C LEU A 187 43.15 28.56 -5.37
N LYS A 188 42.37 28.77 -6.44
CA LYS A 188 42.78 29.65 -7.55
C LYS A 188 42.93 31.11 -7.11
N GLU A 189 42.01 31.61 -6.29
CA GLU A 189 42.12 32.96 -5.74
C GLU A 189 43.33 33.09 -4.79
N LEU A 190 43.63 32.06 -3.99
CA LEU A 190 44.83 32.05 -3.15
C LEU A 190 46.14 32.01 -3.96
N GLU A 191 46.22 31.17 -5.00
CA GLU A 191 47.38 31.10 -5.89
C GLU A 191 47.65 32.44 -6.58
N ILE A 192 46.61 33.10 -7.10
CA ILE A 192 46.73 34.40 -7.76
C ILE A 192 47.24 35.48 -6.80
N ASN A 193 46.73 35.53 -5.57
CA ASN A 193 47.19 36.51 -4.59
C ASN A 193 48.62 36.22 -4.12
N LEU A 194 48.99 34.94 -3.97
CA LEU A 194 50.35 34.56 -3.56
C LEU A 194 51.38 34.93 -4.63
N ASP A 195 51.07 34.68 -5.91
CA ASP A 195 51.92 35.07 -7.02
C ASP A 195 52.06 36.59 -7.13
N GLN A 196 50.97 37.33 -6.92
CA GLN A 196 50.98 38.79 -6.91
C GLN A 196 51.81 39.35 -5.76
N ASP A 197 51.71 38.78 -4.56
CA ASP A 197 52.50 39.18 -3.40
C ASP A 197 53.97 38.83 -3.58
N GLN A 198 54.30 37.68 -4.18
CA GLN A 198 55.68 37.33 -4.55
C GLN A 198 56.27 38.34 -5.53
N ILE A 199 55.53 38.72 -6.58
CA ILE A 199 55.98 39.72 -7.56
C ILE A 199 56.17 41.08 -6.90
N ARG A 200 55.28 41.47 -5.99
CA ARG A 200 55.39 42.74 -5.23
C ARG A 200 56.62 42.76 -4.34
N LEU A 201 56.86 41.67 -3.59
CA LEU A 201 58.04 41.54 -2.73
C LEU A 201 59.34 41.54 -3.54
N LEU A 202 59.36 40.87 -4.70
CA LEU A 202 60.52 40.88 -5.60
C LEU A 202 60.79 42.28 -6.17
N GLY A 203 59.74 43.04 -6.53
CA GLY A 203 59.87 44.42 -6.97
C GLY A 203 60.36 45.36 -5.85
N GLU A 204 59.92 45.14 -4.61
CA GLU A 204 60.37 45.90 -3.44
C GLU A 204 61.83 45.57 -3.07
N ILE A 205 62.25 44.31 -3.21
CA ILE A 205 63.65 43.89 -3.05
C ILE A 205 64.55 44.51 -4.14
N ASP A 206 64.08 44.60 -5.40
CA ASP A 206 64.86 45.23 -6.47
C ASP A 206 64.93 46.75 -6.30
N SER A 207 63.85 47.39 -5.85
CA SER A 207 63.86 48.81 -5.44
C SER A 207 64.84 49.06 -4.29
N MET A 208 64.80 48.24 -3.24
CA MET A 208 65.76 48.33 -2.12
C MET A 208 67.19 48.05 -2.58
N ARG A 209 67.40 47.14 -3.54
CA ARG A 209 68.72 46.84 -4.10
C ARG A 209 69.28 48.01 -4.91
N ASP A 210 68.43 48.71 -5.66
CA ASP A 210 68.81 49.89 -6.42
C ASP A 210 69.09 51.09 -5.50
N ASP A 211 68.31 51.24 -4.42
CA ASP A 211 68.58 52.21 -3.36
C ASP A 211 69.91 51.92 -2.65
N ILE A 212 70.22 50.65 -2.37
CA ILE A 212 71.51 50.21 -1.79
C ILE A 212 72.68 50.42 -2.77
N ARG A 213 72.47 50.25 -4.09
CA ARG A 213 73.50 50.57 -5.11
C ARG A 213 73.81 52.07 -5.19
N SER A 214 72.85 52.93 -4.83
CA SER A 214 73.05 54.37 -4.81
C SER A 214 73.87 54.88 -3.61
N LEU A 215 74.16 54.01 -2.62
CA LEU A 215 74.85 54.39 -1.40
C LEU A 215 76.25 53.74 -1.31
N LYS A 216 77.27 54.60 -1.20
CA LYS A 216 78.67 54.27 -0.88
C LYS A 216 78.76 53.59 0.51
N PRO A 217 79.63 52.58 0.74
CA PRO A 217 79.65 51.82 1.99
C PRO A 217 80.39 52.55 3.12
N ILE A 218 79.92 52.41 4.37
CA ILE A 218 80.62 52.53 5.68
C ILE A 218 79.62 52.18 6.82
N PRO A 219 80.06 51.72 8.02
CA PRO A 219 79.53 50.53 8.68
C PRO A 219 78.58 50.76 9.87
N ALA A 220 78.11 49.61 10.38
CA ALA A 220 77.21 49.34 11.50
C ALA A 220 77.61 49.89 12.89
N MET A 221 76.61 50.06 13.77
CA MET A 221 76.57 49.58 15.17
C MET A 221 75.24 50.03 15.82
N SER A 222 74.32 49.13 16.21
CA SER A 222 74.18 48.40 17.50
C SER A 222 73.74 49.30 18.66
N SER A 223 72.64 49.06 19.38
CA SER A 223 72.49 48.14 20.55
C SER A 223 71.47 48.83 21.50
N SER A 224 70.72 48.25 22.45
CA SER A 224 70.46 46.89 22.93
C SER A 224 69.69 46.97 24.28
N LEU A 225 69.04 45.87 24.71
CA LEU A 225 68.73 45.42 26.11
C LEU A 225 67.66 46.22 26.93
N VAL A 226 66.51 45.70 27.44
CA VAL A 226 66.15 44.51 28.28
C VAL A 226 66.96 44.53 29.61
N PRO A 227 66.45 44.38 30.88
CA PRO A 227 65.55 43.31 31.42
C PRO A 227 64.71 43.79 32.69
N PRO A 228 64.34 42.97 33.73
CA PRO A 228 63.23 41.98 33.81
C PRO A 228 62.44 42.02 35.19
N PRO A 229 61.91 40.92 35.82
CA PRO A 229 60.63 40.88 36.57
C PRO A 229 60.81 40.66 38.11
N PRO A 230 59.76 40.54 38.97
CA PRO A 230 59.25 39.23 39.46
C PRO A 230 57.75 39.22 39.95
N SER A 231 56.90 38.20 39.69
CA SER A 231 56.62 36.92 40.41
C SER A 231 55.50 36.97 41.53
N PRO A 232 54.82 35.82 41.85
CA PRO A 232 53.39 35.61 42.27
C PRO A 232 53.23 35.43 43.82
N PRO A 233 52.19 34.76 44.44
CA PRO A 233 50.87 34.18 44.06
C PRO A 233 49.70 34.64 44.98
N THR A 234 48.42 34.23 44.81
CA THR A 234 47.76 33.16 45.61
C THR A 234 46.23 33.19 45.37
N THR A 235 45.73 32.06 44.86
CA THR A 235 44.50 31.26 45.17
C THR A 235 43.20 31.84 45.77
N VAL A 236 42.09 31.36 45.16
CA VAL A 236 40.68 31.15 45.61
C VAL A 236 39.87 32.37 46.11
N ASP A 237 38.58 32.56 45.82
CA ASP A 237 37.51 31.60 45.56
C ASP A 237 36.30 32.28 44.86
N SER A 238 35.59 31.49 44.06
CA SER A 238 34.13 31.50 43.87
C SER A 238 33.36 32.82 43.64
N ALA A 239 32.95 33.06 42.39
CA ALA A 239 31.56 33.46 42.07
C ALA A 239 31.30 33.58 40.54
N ILE A 240 30.43 32.69 40.04
CA ILE A 240 29.22 33.07 39.29
C ILE A 240 29.38 33.51 37.80
N ILE A 241 28.77 32.68 36.94
CA ILE A 241 28.23 32.91 35.58
C ILE A 241 29.20 32.77 34.40
N THR A 242 29.29 31.54 33.90
CA THR A 242 29.52 31.26 32.48
C THR A 242 28.18 31.29 31.75
N ASN A 243 27.94 32.31 30.94
CA ASN A 243 26.94 32.25 29.89
C ASN A 243 27.55 31.48 28.71
N ASN A 244 27.13 30.22 28.55
CA ASN A 244 27.48 29.41 27.38
C ASN A 244 26.17 29.00 26.68
N PRO A 245 25.90 29.41 25.42
CA PRO A 245 24.62 29.22 24.74
C PRO A 245 24.46 27.85 24.08
N PHE A 246 25.04 26.78 24.66
CA PHE A 246 25.11 25.45 24.01
C PHE A 246 24.55 24.28 24.81
N ALA A 247 23.60 24.52 25.72
CA ALA A 247 22.96 23.47 26.52
C ALA A 247 21.41 23.44 26.39
N SER A 248 20.86 23.79 25.23
CA SER A 248 19.41 23.77 25.00
C SER A 248 18.99 23.10 23.68
N LEU A 249 19.64 21.99 23.29
CA LEU A 249 19.17 21.18 22.16
C LEU A 249 19.33 19.68 22.44
N SER A 250 18.89 19.24 23.63
CA SER A 250 18.71 17.82 23.91
C SER A 250 17.60 17.62 24.94
N LEU A 251 16.37 18.02 24.64
CA LEU A 251 15.13 17.50 25.24
C LEU A 251 13.94 18.18 24.54
N GLY A 252 13.59 17.72 23.34
CA GLY A 252 12.48 18.33 22.58
C GLY A 252 12.01 17.57 21.34
N ILE A 253 12.57 16.39 21.04
CA ILE A 253 12.15 15.56 19.91
C ILE A 253 12.02 14.11 20.41
N VAL A 254 11.15 13.87 21.39
CA VAL A 254 10.66 12.51 21.72
C VAL A 254 9.15 12.46 21.98
N ILE A 255 8.45 13.60 22.09
CA ILE A 255 7.00 13.61 22.28
C ILE A 255 6.33 13.85 20.93
N GLY A 256 6.11 12.79 20.17
CA GLY A 256 5.39 12.90 18.89
C GLY A 256 5.16 11.62 18.08
N ILE A 257 5.56 10.44 18.56
CA ILE A 257 5.39 9.18 17.78
C ILE A 257 4.62 8.09 18.56
N SER A 258 4.31 8.28 19.84
CA SER A 258 3.68 7.22 20.65
C SER A 258 2.14 7.25 20.72
N SER A 259 1.45 8.12 19.97
CA SER A 259 -0.02 8.24 20.03
C SER A 259 -0.82 7.56 18.90
N PHE A 260 -0.17 6.81 18.00
CA PHE A 260 -0.86 6.15 16.88
C PHE A 260 -1.03 4.63 17.01
N TYR A 261 -0.64 4.04 18.15
CA TYR A 261 -0.66 2.58 18.34
C TYR A 261 -1.83 2.04 19.19
N CYS A 262 -2.85 2.84 19.47
CA CYS A 262 -4.01 2.37 20.23
C CYS A 262 -5.31 2.89 19.61
N LEU A 263 -5.72 2.30 18.49
CA LEU A 263 -7.13 2.06 18.11
C LEU A 263 -7.16 1.24 16.80
N CYS A 264 -7.97 0.17 16.81
CA CYS A 264 -8.19 -0.88 15.80
C CYS A 264 -7.29 -2.12 15.88
#